data_AF-A0A8H7NUZ5-F1
#
_entry.id   AF-A0A8H7NUZ5-F1
#
_cell.length_a   1.000
_cell.length_b   1.000
_cell.length_c   1.000
_cell.angle_alpha   90.00
_cell.angle_beta   90.00
_cell.angle_gamma   90.00
#
_symmetry.space_group_name_H-M   'P 1'
#
loop_
_entity.id
_entity.type
_entity.pdbx_description
1 polymer ?
#
loop_
_entity_poly.entity_id
_entity_poly.type
_entity_poly.pdbx_seq_one_letter_code
_entity_poly.pdbx_strand_id
1 'polypeptide(L)'
;MMYNTGDIGRLRSDGQLEHLGRVDDQVKIKGFRVELDGVSAAIRVCPGVMMACALLVGQDLWAFYTPEHVSDSKVRTTVAALQPCLQDTMRCHQSTIS
;
A
#
# COMPACT_ATOMS: atom_id res chain seq x y z
N MET A 1 -6.44 -5.69 28.94
CA MET A 1 -6.78 -5.38 27.53
C MET A 1 -5.56 -4.70 26.94
N MET A 2 -4.88 -5.33 25.99
CA MET A 2 -3.66 -4.81 25.34
C MET A 2 -4.06 -4.22 23.99
N TYR A 3 -3.79 -2.93 23.77
CA TYR A 3 -3.98 -2.28 22.47
C TYR A 3 -2.67 -2.38 21.70
N ASN A 4 -2.67 -3.08 20.57
CA ASN A 4 -1.53 -3.13 19.67
C ASN A 4 -1.56 -1.88 18.78
N THR A 5 -0.70 -0.91 19.04
CA THR A 5 -0.68 0.36 18.30
C THR A 5 -0.02 0.22 16.93
N GLY A 6 0.74 -0.86 16.70
CA GLY A 6 1.49 -1.09 15.46
C GLY A 6 2.76 -0.23 15.35
N ASP A 7 3.12 0.55 16.36
CA ASP A 7 4.34 1.37 16.34
C ASP A 7 5.56 0.57 16.86
N ILE A 8 6.67 0.62 16.13
CA ILE A 8 7.96 0.09 16.56
C ILE A 8 8.69 1.20 17.30
N GLY A 9 9.07 0.93 18.54
CA GLY A 9 9.92 1.83 19.31
C GLY A 9 11.05 1.07 19.99
N ARG A 10 12.18 1.75 20.21
CA ARG A 10 13.26 1.28 21.08
C ARG A 10 13.26 2.10 22.36
N LEU A 11 13.16 1.43 23.50
CA LEU A 11 13.38 2.08 24.79
C LEU A 11 14.89 2.32 24.96
N ARG A 12 15.28 3.58 25.09
CA ARG A 12 16.66 3.98 25.33
C ARG A 12 17.01 3.79 26.80
N SER A 13 18.30 3.67 27.10
CA SER A 13 18.81 3.49 28.46
C SER A 13 18.53 4.67 29.40
N ASP A 14 18.13 5.82 28.86
CA ASP A 14 17.68 7.01 29.59
C ASP A 14 16.16 7.00 29.90
N GLY A 15 15.45 5.93 29.53
CA GLY A 15 14.02 5.78 29.74
C GLY A 15 13.14 6.46 28.68
N GLN A 16 13.73 7.08 27.65
CA GLN A 16 12.99 7.66 26.54
C GLN A 16 12.63 6.60 25.49
N LEU A 17 11.41 6.69 24.96
CA LEU A 17 10.96 5.82 23.87
C LEU A 17 11.34 6.47 22.53
N GLU A 18 12.27 5.85 21.81
CA GLU A 18 12.66 6.25 20.46
C GLU A 18 11.70 5.62 19.45
N HIS A 19 10.93 6.44 18.75
CA HIS A 19 10.00 5.98 17.72
C HIS A 19 10.77 5.60 16.45
N LEU A 20 10.76 4.30 16.10
CA LEU A 20 11.51 3.72 14.99
C LEU A 20 10.67 3.50 13.74
N GLY A 21 9.35 3.66 13.81
CA GLY A 21 8.43 3.50 12.68
C GLY A 21 7.20 2.70 13.07
N ARG A 22 6.52 2.11 12.09
CA ARG A 22 5.39 1.21 12.31
C ARG A 22 5.70 -0.17 11.73
N VAL A 23 5.12 -1.21 12.34
CA VAL A 23 5.13 -2.59 11.83
C VAL A 23 4.20 -2.74 10.63
N ASP A 24 3.15 -1.93 10.54
CA ASP A 24 2.16 -2.01 9.47
C ASP A 24 2.51 -1.12 8.27
N ASP A 25 2.03 -1.51 7.09
CA ASP A 25 2.28 -0.85 5.80
C ASP A 25 1.47 0.44 5.64
N GLN A 26 1.32 1.19 6.72
CA GLN A 26 0.49 2.37 6.77
C GLN A 26 1.32 3.63 6.50
N VAL A 27 0.96 4.35 5.44
CA VAL A 27 1.70 5.51 4.97
C VAL A 27 0.85 6.79 4.97
N LYS A 28 1.53 7.93 5.05
CA LYS A 28 0.91 9.24 4.88
C LYS A 28 1.19 9.77 3.48
N ILE A 29 0.14 9.96 2.69
CA ILE A 29 0.21 10.54 1.35
C ILE A 29 -0.62 11.81 1.35
N LYS A 30 0.01 12.97 1.14
CA LYS A 30 -0.66 14.30 1.12
C LYS A 30 -1.59 14.56 2.33
N GLY A 31 -1.22 14.06 3.51
CA GLY A 31 -2.01 14.19 4.75
C GLY A 31 -3.07 13.10 4.97
N PHE A 32 -3.27 12.19 4.02
CA PHE A 32 -4.17 11.04 4.13
C PHE A 32 -3.44 9.82 4.68
N ARG A 33 -4.10 9.11 5.59
CA ARG A 33 -3.63 7.82 6.12
C ARG A 33 -4.11 6.72 5.18
N VAL A 34 -3.17 5.99 4.58
CA VAL A 34 -3.42 4.98 3.56
C VAL A 34 -2.81 3.66 4.02
N GLU A 35 -3.57 2.58 3.95
CA GLU A 35 -3.11 1.21 4.18
C GLU A 35 -2.63 0.61 2.85
N LEU A 36 -1.32 0.42 2.67
CA LEU A 36 -0.79 -0.16 1.42
C LEU A 36 -1.25 -1.61 1.22
N ASP A 37 -1.42 -2.37 2.29
CA ASP A 37 -1.94 -3.73 2.22
C ASP A 37 -3.40 -3.75 1.75
N GLY A 38 -4.21 -2.77 2.18
CA GLY A 38 -5.57 -2.57 1.69
C GLY A 38 -5.62 -2.27 0.19
N VAL A 39 -4.69 -1.46 -0.32
CA VAL A 39 -4.55 -1.20 -1.77
C VAL A 39 -4.15 -2.47 -2.51
N SER A 40 -3.17 -3.20 -2.00
CA SER A 40 -2.69 -4.46 -2.59
C SER A 40 -3.78 -5.52 -2.64
N ALA A 41 -4.54 -5.68 -1.56
CA ALA A 41 -5.65 -6.60 -1.46
C ALA A 41 -6.77 -6.25 -2.45
N ALA A 42 -7.13 -4.96 -2.56
CA ALA A 42 -8.14 -4.52 -3.52
C ALA A 42 -7.76 -4.85 -4.97
N ILE A 43 -6.49 -4.63 -5.34
CA ILE A 43 -6.00 -4.96 -6.68
C ILE A 43 -5.97 -6.48 -6.88
N ARG A 44 -5.61 -7.26 -5.86
CA ARG A 44 -5.58 -8.74 -5.92
C ARG A 44 -6.97 -9.36 -6.13
N VAL A 45 -8.04 -8.71 -5.70
CA VAL A 45 -9.43 -9.18 -5.94
C VAL A 45 -9.86 -8.99 -7.40
N CYS A 46 -9.11 -8.22 -8.20
CA CYS A 46 -9.40 -8.06 -9.62
C CYS A 46 -9.26 -9.41 -10.36
N PRO A 47 -10.30 -9.87 -11.10
CA PRO A 47 -10.20 -11.11 -11.86
C PRO A 47 -9.03 -11.08 -12.84
N GLY A 48 -8.19 -12.11 -12.78
CA GLY A 48 -7.01 -12.25 -13.62
C GLY A 48 -5.75 -11.58 -13.04
N VAL A 49 -5.75 -11.11 -11.79
CA VAL A 49 -4.54 -10.70 -11.06
C VAL A 49 -4.07 -11.83 -10.14
N MET A 50 -2.85 -12.32 -10.33
CA MET A 50 -2.24 -13.35 -9.48
C MET A 50 -1.61 -12.75 -8.23
N MET A 51 -0.90 -11.64 -8.42
CA MET A 51 -0.16 -10.95 -7.37
C MET A 51 -0.34 -9.45 -7.50
N ALA A 52 -0.34 -8.77 -6.36
CA ALA A 52 -0.39 -7.31 -6.28
C ALA A 52 0.37 -6.84 -5.05
N CYS A 53 1.06 -5.70 -5.20
CA CYS A 53 1.82 -5.03 -4.15
C CYS A 53 1.78 -3.51 -4.38
N ALA A 54 1.51 -2.75 -3.32
CA ALA A 54 1.56 -1.29 -3.29
C ALA A 54 2.77 -0.81 -2.49
N LEU A 55 3.45 0.23 -2.99
CA LEU A 55 4.69 0.76 -2.45
C LEU A 55 4.66 2.29 -2.48
N LEU A 56 5.11 2.94 -1.42
CA LEU A 56 5.36 4.37 -1.44
C LEU A 56 6.79 4.65 -1.93
N VAL A 57 6.93 5.40 -3.03
CA VAL A 57 8.22 5.82 -3.58
C VAL A 57 8.29 7.34 -3.53
N GLY A 58 9.05 7.87 -2.57
CA GLY A 58 9.06 9.31 -2.30
C GLY A 58 7.72 9.78 -1.76
N GLN A 59 6.98 10.56 -2.55
CA GLN A 59 5.61 11.00 -2.22
C GLN A 59 4.54 10.36 -3.12
N ASP A 60 4.96 9.49 -4.06
CA ASP A 60 4.07 8.86 -5.02
C ASP A 60 3.76 7.42 -4.60
N LEU A 61 2.51 7.01 -4.81
CA LEU A 61 2.09 5.63 -4.57
C LEU A 61 2.27 4.83 -5.85
N TRP A 62 2.92 3.67 -5.77
CA TRP A 62 3.09 2.76 -6.88
C TRP A 62 2.34 1.47 -6.59
N ALA A 63 1.62 0.96 -7.57
CA ALA A 63 0.96 -0.33 -7.50
C ALA A 63 1.48 -1.23 -8.62
N PHE A 64 2.06 -2.36 -8.22
CA PHE A 64 2.55 -3.40 -9.11
C PHE A 64 1.61 -4.60 -9.05
N TYR A 65 1.34 -5.19 -10.21
CA TYR A 65 0.53 -6.40 -10.28
C TYR A 65 0.97 -7.33 -11.41
N THR A 66 0.73 -8.63 -11.22
CA THR A 66 1.02 -9.68 -12.20
C THR A 66 -0.28 -10.28 -12.69
N PRO A 67 -0.62 -10.16 -13.99
CA PRO A 67 -1.83 -10.74 -14.55
C PRO A 67 -1.64 -12.20 -14.98
N GLU A 68 -2.69 -13.01 -14.82
CA GLU A 68 -2.80 -14.38 -15.36
C GLU A 68 -3.40 -14.36 -16.77
N HIS A 69 -4.51 -13.64 -16.95
CA HIS A 69 -5.21 -13.42 -18.21
C HIS A 69 -5.50 -11.93 -18.35
N VAL A 70 -4.78 -11.27 -19.25
CA VAL A 70 -4.69 -9.81 -19.39
C VAL A 70 -6.06 -9.14 -19.52
N SER A 71 -6.38 -8.24 -18.59
CA SER A 71 -7.33 -7.14 -18.82
C SER A 71 -7.02 -5.94 -17.90
N ASP A 72 -6.03 -5.13 -18.28
CA ASP A 72 -5.53 -3.91 -17.59
C ASP A 72 -6.67 -2.91 -17.26
N SER A 73 -7.76 -2.92 -18.04
CA SER A 73 -8.94 -2.07 -17.83
C SER A 73 -9.60 -2.24 -16.46
N LYS A 74 -9.71 -3.48 -15.95
CA LYS A 74 -10.37 -3.75 -14.66
C LYS A 74 -9.54 -3.26 -13.48
N VAL A 75 -8.22 -3.43 -13.54
CA VAL A 75 -7.32 -2.95 -12.49
C VAL A 75 -7.41 -1.43 -12.38
N ARG A 76 -7.37 -0.72 -13.51
CA ARG A 76 -7.53 0.75 -13.53
C ARG A 76 -8.86 1.21 -12.94
N THR A 77 -9.96 0.51 -13.22
CA THR A 77 -11.26 0.84 -12.63
C THR A 77 -11.29 0.60 -11.12
N THR A 78 -10.76 -0.53 -10.64
CA THR A 78 -10.68 -0.82 -9.20
C THR A 78 -9.83 0.21 -8.47
N VAL A 79 -8.72 0.60 -9.07
CA VAL A 79 -7.84 1.67 -8.58
C VAL A 79 -8.57 3.01 -8.53
N ALA A 80 -9.34 3.35 -9.55
CA ALA A 80 -10.15 4.57 -9.56
C ALA A 80 -11.27 4.52 -8.51
N ALA A 81 -11.78 3.33 -8.16
CA ALA A 81 -12.79 3.14 -7.12
C ALA A 81 -12.23 3.15 -5.68
N LEU A 82 -10.90 3.09 -5.51
CA LEU A 82 -10.25 3.30 -4.21
C LEU A 82 -10.35 4.76 -3.79
N GLN A 83 -9.88 5.04 -2.58
CA GLN A 83 -9.93 6.35 -1.92
C GLN A 83 -9.55 7.49 -2.90
N PRO A 84 -10.36 8.57 -3.01
CA PRO A 84 -10.16 9.61 -4.03
C PRO A 84 -8.77 10.25 -4.00
N CYS A 85 -8.14 10.35 -2.82
CA CYS A 85 -6.79 10.89 -2.65
C CYS A 85 -5.69 10.08 -3.34
N LEU A 86 -5.96 8.82 -3.69
CA LEU A 86 -5.03 7.94 -4.38
C LEU A 86 -5.05 8.16 -5.90
N GLN A 87 -6.15 8.68 -6.46
CA GLN A 87 -6.32 8.82 -7.91
C GLN A 87 -5.26 9.73 -8.54
N ASP A 88 -4.89 10.82 -7.86
CA ASP A 88 -3.90 11.80 -8.37
C ASP A 88 -2.44 11.41 -8.12
N THR A 89 -2.21 10.39 -7.30
CA THR A 89 -0.88 10.09 -6.75
C THR A 89 -0.43 8.67 -7.08
N MET A 90 -1.34 7.81 -7.53
CA MET A 90 -1.08 6.40 -7.72
C MET A 90 -0.76 6.05 -9.16
N ARG A 91 0.40 5.43 -9.37
CA ARG A 91 0.85 4.90 -10.67
C ARG A 91 0.72 3.39 -10.67
N CYS A 92 -0.02 2.86 -11.64
CA CYS A 92 -0.17 1.42 -11.84
C CYS A 92 0.84 0.93 -12.87
N HIS A 93 1.57 -0.13 -12.55
CA HIS A 93 2.50 -0.78 -13.47
C HIS A 93 2.25 -2.29 -13.50
N GLN A 94 2.14 -2.85 -14.70
CA GLN A 94 2.09 -4.29 -14.91
C GLN A 94 3.51 -4.84 -14.86
N SER A 95 3.78 -5.79 -13.97
CA SER A 95 5.06 -6.50 -13.93
C SER A 95 4.96 -7.83 -14.66
N THR A 96 5.69 -7.98 -15.76
CA THR A 96 5.86 -9.25 -16.45
C THR A 96 7.00 -10.01 -15.76
N ILE A 97 6.67 -11.06 -15.01
CA ILE A 97 7.69 -12.01 -14.56
C ILE A 97 7.97 -12.90 -15.77
N SER A 98 9.18 -12.77 -16.34
CA SER A 98 9.68 -13.69 -17.38
C SER A 98 10.38 -14.88 -16.77
#